data_AF-A0A6I9YU91-F1
#
_entry.id   AF-A0A6I9YU91-F1
#
_cell.length_a   1.000
_cell.length_b   1.000
_cell.length_c   1.000
_cell.angle_alpha   90.00
_cell.angle_beta   90.00
_cell.angle_gamma   90.00
#
_symmetry.space_group_name_H-M   'P 1'
#
loop_
_entity.id
_entity.type
_entity.pdbx_description
1 polymer ?
#
loop_
_entity_poly.entity_id
_entity_poly.type
_entity_poly.pdbx_seq_one_letter_code
_entity_poly.pdbx_strand_id
1 'polypeptide(L)'
;MTEQTYPEPIKSFAVATRPEAVFHVDILGEGRPSLVKANNQLGLAFDSWDLDFYTALFQKLGRNPTSVECFDLAQSNSEHSRHWFFRGRLLVDGKEREESLFESIMKTQERSNPNNVIKFCDNSSAIQGREVLSLWPSDPSKASPFEKRTSTRHVIFTAETHNFPTGVAPFSGATTGTGGRIRDVQCTGRGAHVIAGTAGYSFGNLPIPG
;
A
#
# COMPACT_ATOMS: atom_id res chain seq x y z
N MET A 1 12.80 -15.81 -13.23
CA MET A 1 11.73 -14.78 -13.29
C MET A 1 12.16 -13.51 -14.02
N THR A 2 13.40 -13.05 -13.83
CA THR A 2 13.84 -11.73 -14.33
C THR A 2 14.91 -11.79 -15.42
N GLU A 3 15.39 -12.98 -15.77
CA GLU A 3 16.49 -13.16 -16.72
C GLU A 3 16.05 -14.04 -17.89
N GLN A 4 16.66 -13.80 -19.04
CA GLN A 4 16.51 -14.58 -20.25
C GLN A 4 17.88 -14.78 -20.89
N THR A 5 18.16 -15.99 -21.36
CA THR A 5 19.37 -16.29 -22.13
C THR A 5 19.21 -15.83 -23.57
N TYR A 6 20.20 -15.10 -24.08
CA TYR A 6 20.27 -14.75 -25.49
C TYR A 6 21.19 -15.73 -26.24
N PRO A 7 20.74 -16.33 -27.36
CA PRO A 7 21.58 -17.22 -28.16
C PRO A 7 22.64 -16.47 -28.98
N GLU A 8 22.44 -15.17 -29.23
CA GLU A 8 23.39 -14.28 -29.91
C GLU A 8 23.52 -12.95 -29.14
N PRO A 9 24.63 -12.21 -29.28
CA PRO A 9 24.77 -10.88 -28.69
C PRO A 9 23.65 -9.92 -29.14
N ILE A 10 23.14 -9.13 -28.19
CA ILE A 10 22.12 -8.11 -28.45
C ILE A 10 22.66 -7.08 -29.45
N LYS A 11 21.90 -6.83 -30.52
CA LYS A 11 22.25 -5.87 -31.58
C LYS A 11 21.55 -4.52 -31.42
N SER A 12 20.53 -4.42 -30.55
CA SER A 12 19.75 -3.20 -30.30
C SER A 12 19.05 -3.24 -28.95
N PHE A 13 18.91 -2.08 -28.31
CA PHE A 13 18.08 -1.89 -27.11
C PHE A 13 16.69 -1.33 -27.43
N ALA A 14 16.34 -1.19 -28.71
CA ALA A 14 15.03 -0.71 -29.12
C ALA A 14 13.95 -1.71 -28.71
N VAL A 15 13.04 -1.28 -27.84
CA VAL A 15 11.89 -2.09 -27.42
C VAL A 15 10.73 -1.77 -28.37
N ALA A 16 10.28 -2.76 -29.13
CA ALA A 16 9.15 -2.63 -30.07
C ALA A 16 7.78 -2.63 -29.35
N THR A 17 7.69 -2.00 -28.18
CA THR A 17 6.45 -1.88 -27.42
C THR A 17 5.75 -0.56 -27.78
N ARG A 18 4.41 -0.59 -27.85
CA ARG A 18 3.58 0.60 -28.02
C ARG A 18 2.63 0.68 -26.83
N PRO A 19 2.35 1.87 -26.26
CA PRO A 19 1.34 2.00 -25.22
C PRO A 19 0.00 1.45 -25.69
N GLU A 20 -0.62 0.63 -24.86
CA GLU A 20 -1.97 0.15 -25.12
C GLU A 20 -2.97 1.31 -25.08
N ALA A 21 -3.95 1.30 -25.99
CA ALA A 21 -4.96 2.34 -26.02
C ALA A 21 -5.94 2.17 -24.86
N VAL A 22 -6.30 3.29 -24.23
CA VAL A 22 -7.42 3.32 -23.28
C VAL A 22 -8.71 2.99 -24.03
N PHE A 23 -9.52 2.10 -23.48
CA PHE A 23 -10.83 1.75 -24.03
C PHE A 23 -11.94 2.01 -23.02
N HIS A 24 -13.17 2.13 -23.51
CA HIS A 24 -14.36 2.29 -22.68
C HIS A 24 -15.06 0.94 -22.50
N VAL A 25 -15.52 0.67 -21.29
CA VAL A 25 -16.38 -0.48 -20.99
C VAL A 25 -17.82 -0.06 -21.20
N ASP A 26 -18.52 -0.67 -22.17
CA ASP A 26 -19.83 -0.21 -22.61
C ASP A 26 -20.97 -0.59 -21.65
N ILE A 27 -21.01 0.05 -20.48
CA ILE A 27 -22.03 -0.15 -19.46
C ILE A 27 -23.39 0.46 -19.89
N LEU A 28 -23.39 1.56 -20.64
CA LEU A 28 -24.63 2.18 -21.12
C LEU A 28 -25.31 1.36 -22.22
N GLY A 29 -24.55 0.77 -23.13
CA GLY A 29 -25.08 -0.07 -24.21
C GLY A 29 -25.34 -1.52 -23.78
N GLU A 30 -24.36 -2.15 -23.13
CA GLU A 30 -24.41 -3.59 -22.82
C GLU A 30 -24.73 -3.89 -21.34
N GLY A 31 -24.73 -2.89 -20.46
CA GLY A 31 -25.01 -3.07 -19.04
C GLY A 31 -23.93 -3.85 -18.30
N ARG A 32 -24.32 -4.52 -17.22
CA ARG A 32 -23.44 -5.33 -16.37
C ARG A 32 -22.56 -6.35 -17.14
N PRO A 33 -23.04 -7.04 -18.20
CA PRO A 33 -22.21 -7.95 -19.00
C PRO A 33 -20.89 -7.37 -19.51
N SER A 34 -20.84 -6.11 -19.95
CA SER A 34 -19.59 -5.51 -20.43
C SER A 34 -18.58 -5.34 -19.30
N LEU A 35 -19.04 -4.99 -18.11
CA LEU A 35 -18.20 -4.90 -16.92
C LEU A 35 -17.71 -6.28 -16.43
N VAL A 36 -18.52 -7.34 -16.55
CA VAL A 36 -18.08 -8.71 -16.29
C VAL A 36 -16.95 -9.12 -17.25
N LYS A 37 -17.09 -8.79 -18.53
CA LYS A 37 -16.06 -9.05 -19.54
C LYS A 37 -14.77 -8.30 -19.20
N ALA A 38 -14.87 -7.01 -18.87
CA ALA A 38 -13.71 -6.21 -18.47
C ALA A 38 -13.05 -6.74 -17.18
N ASN A 39 -13.85 -7.14 -16.18
CA ASN A 39 -13.36 -7.74 -14.93
C ASN A 39 -12.47 -8.97 -15.19
N ASN A 40 -12.93 -9.87 -16.06
CA ASN A 40 -12.18 -11.08 -16.41
C ASN A 40 -10.94 -10.78 -17.26
N GLN A 41 -11.04 -9.85 -18.21
CA GLN A 41 -9.93 -9.51 -19.11
C GLN A 41 -8.81 -8.77 -18.39
N LEU A 42 -9.15 -7.83 -17.51
CA LEU A 42 -8.19 -7.00 -16.79
C LEU A 42 -7.77 -7.59 -15.44
N GLY A 43 -8.45 -8.63 -14.95
CA GLY A 43 -8.17 -9.24 -13.65
C GLY A 43 -8.52 -8.33 -12.47
N LEU A 44 -9.69 -7.66 -12.53
CA LEU A 44 -10.08 -6.65 -11.54
C LEU A 44 -10.56 -7.25 -10.21
N ALA A 45 -10.86 -8.56 -10.19
CA ALA A 45 -11.34 -9.29 -9.02
C ALA A 45 -12.60 -8.70 -8.36
N PHE A 46 -13.46 -8.03 -9.14
CA PHE A 46 -14.77 -7.58 -8.68
C PHE A 46 -15.67 -8.77 -8.38
N ASP A 47 -16.32 -8.73 -7.22
CA ASP A 47 -17.36 -9.67 -6.87
C ASP A 47 -18.71 -9.28 -7.48
N SER A 48 -19.77 -10.04 -7.19
CA SER A 48 -21.11 -9.73 -7.72
C SER A 48 -21.63 -8.37 -7.28
N TRP A 49 -21.33 -7.96 -6.04
CA TRP A 49 -21.79 -6.70 -5.47
C TRP A 49 -21.05 -5.52 -6.11
N ASP A 50 -19.74 -5.63 -6.28
CA ASP A 50 -18.93 -4.63 -6.98
C ASP A 50 -19.45 -4.38 -8.40
N LEU A 51 -19.72 -5.47 -9.14
CA LEU A 51 -20.24 -5.41 -10.50
C LEU A 51 -21.58 -4.69 -10.55
N ASP A 52 -22.49 -4.97 -9.61
CA ASP A 52 -23.80 -4.32 -9.54
C ASP A 52 -23.66 -2.84 -9.17
N PHE A 53 -22.82 -2.54 -8.17
CA PHE A 53 -22.58 -1.20 -7.68
C PHE A 53 -21.97 -0.29 -8.76
N TYR A 54 -20.89 -0.72 -9.42
CA TYR A 54 -20.24 0.09 -10.44
C TYR A 54 -21.09 0.21 -11.71
N THR A 55 -21.83 -0.84 -12.10
CA THR A 55 -22.79 -0.73 -13.20
C THR A 55 -23.81 0.37 -12.91
N ALA A 56 -24.44 0.34 -11.74
CA ALA A 56 -25.43 1.34 -11.35
C ALA A 56 -24.83 2.76 -11.23
N LEU A 57 -23.60 2.87 -10.71
CA LEU A 57 -22.88 4.13 -10.58
C LEU A 57 -22.65 4.78 -11.95
N PHE A 58 -22.10 4.05 -12.92
CA PHE A 58 -21.79 4.60 -14.24
C PHE A 58 -23.04 4.87 -15.08
N GLN A 59 -24.11 4.07 -14.90
CA GLN A 59 -25.42 4.37 -15.45
C GLN A 59 -25.98 5.69 -14.89
N LYS A 60 -25.89 5.91 -13.58
CA LYS A 60 -26.31 7.16 -12.94
C LYS A 60 -25.49 8.35 -13.42
N LEU A 61 -24.19 8.17 -13.67
CA LEU A 61 -23.31 9.20 -14.22
C LEU A 61 -23.56 9.48 -15.71
N GLY A 62 -24.32 8.63 -16.40
CA GLY A 62 -24.61 8.78 -17.82
C GLY A 62 -23.38 8.64 -18.72
N ARG A 63 -22.35 7.89 -18.30
CA ARG A 63 -21.14 7.64 -19.11
C ARG A 63 -20.54 6.26 -18.85
N ASN A 64 -19.82 5.76 -19.86
CA ASN A 64 -19.02 4.54 -19.75
C ASN A 64 -17.70 4.79 -18.99
N PRO A 65 -17.28 3.90 -18.07
CA PRO A 65 -15.95 3.97 -17.49
C PRO A 65 -14.88 3.64 -18.52
N THR A 66 -13.70 4.21 -18.34
CA THR A 66 -12.48 3.78 -19.04
C THR A 66 -11.86 2.56 -18.36
N SER A 67 -11.04 1.82 -19.10
CA SER A 67 -10.25 0.71 -18.55
C SER A 67 -9.36 1.14 -17.38
N VAL A 68 -8.83 2.36 -17.42
CA VAL A 68 -8.02 2.95 -16.34
C VAL A 68 -8.86 3.20 -15.08
N GLU A 69 -10.06 3.78 -15.21
CA GLU A 69 -10.96 3.98 -14.08
C GLU A 69 -11.39 2.65 -13.45
N CYS A 70 -11.69 1.63 -14.27
CA CYS A 70 -12.00 0.29 -13.76
C CYS A 70 -10.83 -0.29 -12.95
N PHE A 71 -9.60 -0.14 -13.42
CA PHE A 71 -8.41 -0.64 -12.74
C PHE A 71 -8.14 0.12 -11.43
N ASP A 72 -8.28 1.44 -11.42
CA ASP A 72 -8.14 2.26 -10.21
C ASP A 72 -9.18 1.89 -9.13
N LEU A 73 -10.44 1.71 -9.53
CA LEU A 73 -11.50 1.28 -8.63
C LEU A 73 -11.23 -0.09 -8.02
N ALA A 74 -10.70 -1.04 -8.81
CA ALA A 74 -10.30 -2.36 -8.36
C ALA A 74 -9.19 -2.30 -7.32
N GLN A 75 -8.12 -1.54 -7.59
CA GLN A 75 -7.00 -1.42 -6.67
C GLN A 75 -7.41 -0.70 -5.37
N SER A 76 -8.19 0.37 -5.48
CA SER A 76 -8.64 1.20 -4.36
C SER A 76 -9.63 0.48 -3.43
N ASN A 77 -10.44 -0.46 -3.96
CA ASN A 77 -11.42 -1.21 -3.18
C ASN A 77 -11.00 -2.65 -2.84
N SER A 78 -9.80 -3.06 -3.25
CA SER A 78 -9.25 -4.35 -2.83
C SER A 78 -9.17 -4.48 -1.30
N GLU A 79 -9.21 -5.71 -0.80
CA GLU A 79 -9.04 -5.98 0.64
C GLU A 79 -7.75 -5.39 1.20
N HIS A 80 -6.67 -5.46 0.41
CA HIS A 80 -5.37 -4.93 0.78
C HIS A 80 -5.39 -3.42 1.04
N SER A 81 -6.17 -2.66 0.27
CA SER A 81 -6.26 -1.19 0.38
C SER A 81 -7.32 -0.73 1.37
N ARG A 82 -8.47 -1.42 1.41
CA ARG A 82 -9.65 -0.96 2.15
C ARG A 82 -9.80 -1.60 3.52
N HIS A 83 -9.13 -2.74 3.75
CA HIS A 83 -9.17 -3.51 4.99
C HIS A 83 -10.60 -3.86 5.41
N TRP A 84 -11.41 -4.42 4.49
CA TRP A 84 -12.80 -4.76 4.76
C TRP A 84 -12.91 -5.77 5.90
N PHE A 85 -11.98 -6.72 6.00
CA PHE A 85 -11.99 -7.69 7.10
C PHE A 85 -11.84 -7.02 8.47
N PHE A 86 -10.94 -6.04 8.61
CA PHE A 86 -10.71 -5.34 9.87
C PHE A 86 -11.86 -4.40 10.26
N ARG A 87 -12.60 -3.88 9.28
CA ARG A 87 -13.73 -2.96 9.47
C ARG A 87 -15.09 -3.66 9.46
N GLY A 88 -15.11 -4.95 9.11
CA GLY A 88 -16.32 -5.74 8.98
C GLY A 88 -17.00 -6.00 10.31
N ARG A 89 -18.29 -6.37 10.23
CA ARG A 89 -19.07 -6.87 11.37
C ARG A 89 -18.58 -8.25 11.75
N LEU A 90 -18.31 -8.47 13.04
CA LEU A 90 -17.77 -9.73 13.54
C LEU A 90 -18.87 -10.54 14.25
N LEU A 91 -19.16 -11.74 13.76
CA LEU A 91 -19.99 -12.74 14.45
C LEU A 91 -19.10 -13.86 14.99
N VAL A 92 -19.10 -14.07 16.30
CA VAL A 92 -18.36 -15.15 16.98
C VAL A 92 -19.37 -16.03 17.70
N ASP A 93 -19.40 -17.32 17.37
CA ASP A 93 -20.33 -18.30 17.96
C ASP A 93 -21.80 -17.85 17.91
N GLY A 94 -22.20 -17.27 16.77
CA GLY A 94 -23.55 -16.76 16.54
C GLY A 94 -23.89 -15.44 17.24
N LYS A 95 -22.94 -14.82 17.95
CA LYS A 95 -23.12 -13.52 18.61
C LYS A 95 -22.34 -12.44 17.87
N GLU A 96 -23.04 -11.41 17.44
CA GLU A 96 -22.42 -10.22 16.88
C GLU A 96 -21.66 -9.44 17.97
N ARG A 97 -20.46 -8.98 17.63
CA ARG A 97 -19.65 -8.10 18.47
C ARG A 97 -20.00 -6.64 18.16
N GLU A 98 -20.02 -5.82 19.20
CA GLU A 98 -20.35 -4.39 19.10
C GLU A 98 -19.32 -3.59 18.28
N GLU A 99 -18.07 -4.04 18.30
CA GLU A 99 -16.93 -3.38 17.67
C GLU A 99 -16.33 -4.26 16.57
N SER A 100 -15.87 -3.62 15.51
CA SER A 100 -14.96 -4.20 14.52
C SER A 100 -13.56 -4.41 15.11
N LEU A 101 -12.73 -5.22 14.45
CA LEU A 101 -11.34 -5.45 14.86
C LEU A 101 -10.55 -4.14 14.90
N PHE A 102 -10.77 -3.25 13.92
CA PHE A 102 -10.10 -1.95 13.87
C PHE A 102 -10.52 -1.03 15.02
N GLU A 103 -11.81 -1.00 15.36
CA GLU A 103 -12.31 -0.23 16.52
C GLU A 103 -11.75 -0.76 17.83
N SER A 104 -11.68 -2.08 18.01
CA SER A 104 -11.05 -2.67 19.21
C SER A 104 -9.57 -2.29 19.33
N ILE A 105 -8.83 -2.18 18.21
CA ILE A 105 -7.46 -1.65 18.20
C ILE A 105 -7.44 -0.17 18.61
N MET A 106 -8.33 0.65 18.04
CA MET A 106 -8.41 2.07 18.40
C MET A 106 -8.76 2.28 19.88
N LYS A 107 -9.60 1.42 20.46
CA LYS A 107 -10.03 1.51 21.87
C LYS A 107 -8.89 1.33 22.87
N THR A 108 -7.79 0.68 22.47
CA THR A 108 -6.58 0.62 23.31
C THR A 108 -6.09 2.01 23.73
N GLN A 109 -6.42 3.05 22.95
CA GLN A 109 -6.08 4.44 23.23
C GLN A 109 -6.71 5.00 24.50
N GLU A 110 -7.84 4.45 24.95
CA GLU A 110 -8.51 4.87 26.19
C GLU A 110 -7.69 4.52 27.44
N ARG A 111 -6.78 3.55 27.33
CA ARG A 111 -6.01 2.99 28.46
C ARG A 111 -4.49 3.08 28.27
N SER A 112 -4.03 3.39 27.06
CA SER A 112 -2.60 3.59 26.78
C SER A 112 -2.09 4.93 27.28
N ASN A 113 -0.76 5.06 27.43
CA ASN A 113 -0.13 6.32 27.78
C ASN A 113 -0.52 7.46 26.80
N PRO A 114 -0.83 8.67 27.29
CA PRO A 114 -1.27 9.79 26.45
C PRO A 114 -0.07 10.51 25.80
N ASN A 115 0.80 9.77 25.10
CA ASN A 115 2.02 10.31 24.47
C ASN A 115 2.00 10.24 22.94
N ASN A 116 0.88 9.87 22.32
CA ASN A 116 0.76 9.83 20.87
C ASN A 116 0.81 11.24 20.28
N VAL A 117 1.60 11.43 19.24
CA VAL A 117 1.66 12.64 18.41
C VAL A 117 0.89 12.42 17.10
N ILE A 118 0.97 11.21 16.54
CA ILE A 118 0.25 10.79 15.34
C ILE A 118 -0.32 9.40 15.58
N LYS A 119 -1.61 9.21 15.28
CA LYS A 119 -2.28 7.91 15.35
C LYS A 119 -3.46 7.84 14.37
N PHE A 120 -3.54 6.75 13.59
CA PHE A 120 -4.65 6.43 12.68
C PHE A 120 -4.99 7.49 11.61
N CYS A 121 -4.10 8.45 11.33
CA CYS A 121 -4.34 9.56 10.41
C CYS A 121 -3.16 9.87 9.48
N ASP A 122 -2.19 8.96 9.38
CA ASP A 122 -1.00 9.08 8.53
C ASP A 122 -0.47 7.67 8.22
N ASN A 123 0.56 7.57 7.37
CA ASN A 123 1.23 6.31 6.98
C ASN A 123 2.05 5.69 8.13
N SER A 124 2.21 6.41 9.24
CA SER A 124 2.90 5.94 10.43
C SER A 124 2.28 6.51 11.71
N SER A 125 2.61 5.89 12.84
CA SER A 125 2.32 6.44 14.16
C SER A 125 3.56 7.11 14.75
N ALA A 126 3.36 8.04 15.67
CA ALA A 126 4.46 8.69 16.37
C ALA A 126 4.11 8.94 17.83
N ILE A 127 5.13 8.86 18.69
CA ILE A 127 5.03 9.23 20.09
C ILE A 127 5.90 10.43 20.42
N GLN A 128 5.60 11.09 21.53
CA GLN A 128 6.38 12.19 22.07
C GLN A 128 7.82 11.72 22.30
N GLY A 129 8.77 12.48 21.75
CA GLY A 129 10.18 12.23 21.95
C GLY A 129 10.78 13.29 22.85
N ARG A 130 12.04 13.64 22.61
CA ARG A 130 12.81 14.55 23.47
C ARG A 130 13.58 15.56 22.65
N GLU A 131 14.09 16.59 23.33
CA GLU A 131 15.06 17.50 22.74
C GLU A 131 16.34 16.74 22.38
N VAL A 132 16.81 16.95 21.15
CA VAL A 132 18.04 16.36 20.64
C VAL A 132 18.86 17.45 19.98
N LEU A 133 20.13 17.53 20.35
CA LEU A 133 21.12 18.34 19.65
C LEU A 133 21.49 17.63 18.33
N SER A 134 21.19 18.25 17.20
CA SER A 134 21.47 17.72 15.87
C SER A 134 22.28 18.71 15.04
N LEU A 135 23.02 18.22 14.06
CA LEU A 135 23.63 19.06 13.03
C LEU A 135 22.63 19.29 11.90
N TRP A 136 22.49 20.54 11.48
CA TRP A 136 21.63 20.96 10.37
C TRP A 136 22.39 21.87 9.43
N PRO A 137 22.19 21.79 8.11
CA PRO A 137 22.69 22.84 7.21
C PRO A 137 21.98 24.16 7.57
N SER A 138 22.73 25.27 7.62
CA SER A 138 22.14 26.59 7.88
C SER A 138 21.22 27.06 6.74
N ASP A 139 21.43 26.56 5.51
CA ASP A 139 20.51 26.74 4.38
C ASP A 139 20.46 25.44 3.54
N PRO A 140 19.37 24.66 3.59
CA PRO A 140 19.27 23.40 2.84
C PRO A 140 19.14 23.59 1.32
N SER A 141 18.95 24.81 0.82
CA SER A 141 18.79 25.09 -0.62
C SER A 141 20.11 25.35 -1.36
N LYS A 142 21.23 25.51 -0.63
CA LYS A 142 22.55 25.78 -1.19
C LYS A 142 23.66 25.16 -0.34
N ALA A 143 24.90 25.20 -0.84
CA ALA A 143 26.05 24.80 -0.02
C ALA A 143 26.18 25.73 1.20
N SER A 144 26.09 25.16 2.40
CA SER A 144 26.12 25.90 3.66
C SER A 144 26.87 25.11 4.74
N PRO A 145 27.46 25.77 5.76
CA PRO A 145 28.00 25.07 6.92
C PRO A 145 26.89 24.36 7.71
N PHE A 146 27.30 23.34 8.48
CA PHE A 146 26.43 22.72 9.46
C PHE A 146 26.48 23.49 10.78
N GLU A 147 25.32 23.64 11.42
CA GLU A 147 25.16 24.27 12.72
C GLU A 147 24.51 23.29 13.70
N LYS A 148 24.84 23.47 14.98
CA LYS A 148 24.20 22.73 16.06
C LYS A 148 22.85 23.35 16.36
N ARG A 149 21.79 22.57 16.29
CA ARG A 149 20.43 22.98 16.63
C ARG A 149 19.79 21.98 17.57
N THR A 150 19.26 22.48 18.68
CA THR A 150 18.39 21.71 19.56
C THR A 150 16.97 21.77 19.03
N SER A 151 16.34 20.62 18.87
CA SER A 151 14.94 20.51 18.48
C SER A 151 14.33 19.23 19.07
N THR A 152 13.04 19.27 19.40
CA THR A 152 12.30 18.06 19.77
C THR A 152 12.23 17.11 18.58
N ARG A 153 12.70 15.88 18.76
CA ARG A 153 12.56 14.80 17.79
C ARG A 153 11.62 13.74 18.34
N HIS A 154 10.44 13.64 17.73
CA HIS A 154 9.46 12.58 18.00
C HIS A 154 9.93 11.24 17.44
N VAL A 155 9.43 10.14 18.00
CA VAL A 155 9.78 8.78 17.56
C VAL A 155 8.65 8.22 16.75
N ILE A 156 8.96 7.83 15.52
CA ILE A 156 8.01 7.24 14.57
C ILE A 156 8.11 5.72 14.66
N PHE A 157 6.94 5.06 14.71
CA PHE A 157 6.81 3.61 14.68
C PHE A 157 5.84 3.20 13.59
N THR A 158 6.26 2.20 12.82
CA THR A 158 5.52 1.77 11.65
C THR A 158 6.08 0.41 11.20
N ALA A 159 5.21 -0.44 10.69
CA ALA A 159 5.51 -1.81 10.28
C ALA A 159 4.59 -2.19 9.11
N GLU A 160 5.12 -2.96 8.17
CA GLU A 160 4.36 -3.59 7.09
C GLU A 160 4.93 -5.00 6.86
N THR A 161 4.25 -5.73 5.99
CA THR A 161 4.69 -7.03 5.51
C THR A 161 4.67 -7.01 3.99
N HIS A 162 5.43 -7.91 3.37
CA HIS A 162 5.49 -8.00 1.90
C HIS A 162 5.45 -9.46 1.46
N ASN A 163 4.47 -10.20 2.00
CA ASN A 163 4.45 -11.66 2.03
C ASN A 163 4.29 -12.29 0.64
N PHE A 164 3.22 -11.93 -0.07
CA PHE A 164 2.90 -12.56 -1.36
C PHE A 164 4.01 -12.35 -2.41
N PRO A 165 4.54 -11.13 -2.64
CA PRO A 165 5.60 -10.97 -3.62
C PRO A 165 6.93 -11.61 -3.19
N THR A 166 7.20 -11.69 -1.88
CA THR A 166 8.38 -12.41 -1.36
C THR A 166 8.27 -13.92 -1.61
N GLY A 167 7.05 -14.48 -1.60
CA GLY A 167 6.81 -15.87 -1.99
C GLY A 167 7.09 -16.15 -3.47
N VAL A 168 6.96 -15.14 -4.35
CA VAL A 168 7.19 -15.28 -5.80
C VAL A 168 8.65 -14.99 -6.18
N ALA A 169 9.21 -13.88 -5.68
CA ALA A 169 10.57 -13.43 -5.96
C ALA A 169 11.18 -12.86 -4.66
N PRO A 170 11.83 -13.70 -3.84
CA PRO A 170 12.20 -13.36 -2.47
C PRO A 170 13.05 -12.09 -2.33
N PHE A 171 14.09 -11.95 -3.17
CA PHE A 171 14.99 -10.80 -3.12
C PHE A 171 14.25 -9.49 -3.42
N SER A 172 13.54 -9.43 -4.56
CA SER A 172 12.76 -8.25 -4.94
C SER A 172 11.63 -7.97 -3.97
N GLY A 173 10.90 -8.99 -3.51
CA GLY A 173 9.82 -8.81 -2.52
C GLY A 173 10.32 -8.24 -1.19
N ALA A 174 11.42 -8.76 -0.64
CA ALA A 174 11.97 -8.26 0.62
C ALA A 174 12.54 -6.83 0.49
N THR A 175 13.20 -6.53 -0.63
CA THR A 175 13.79 -5.21 -0.87
C THR A 175 12.73 -4.13 -1.14
N THR A 176 11.68 -4.43 -1.90
CA THR A 176 10.57 -3.46 -2.10
C THR A 176 9.73 -3.29 -0.85
N GLY A 177 9.56 -4.34 -0.03
CA GLY A 177 8.96 -4.24 1.30
C GLY A 177 9.75 -3.26 2.19
N THR A 178 11.06 -3.44 2.30
CA THR A 178 11.93 -2.52 3.05
C THR A 178 11.87 -1.09 2.47
N GLY A 179 11.84 -0.97 1.15
CA GLY A 179 11.74 0.32 0.46
C GLY A 179 10.43 1.06 0.72
N GLY A 180 9.30 0.35 0.74
CA GLY A 180 7.98 0.91 1.10
C GLY A 180 7.98 1.50 2.50
N ARG A 181 8.43 0.71 3.47
CA ARG A 181 8.60 1.12 4.87
C ARG A 181 9.43 2.39 5.04
N ILE A 182 10.53 2.52 4.32
CA ILE A 182 11.38 3.71 4.35
C ILE A 182 10.61 4.93 3.84
N ARG A 183 9.84 4.77 2.76
CA ARG A 183 9.03 5.86 2.20
C ARG A 183 7.90 6.28 3.13
N ASP A 184 7.25 5.36 3.84
CA ASP A 184 6.19 5.72 4.81
C ASP A 184 6.72 6.63 5.90
N VAL A 185 7.92 6.31 6.44
CA VAL A 185 8.58 7.16 7.43
C VAL A 185 8.90 8.53 6.82
N GLN A 186 9.48 8.55 5.62
CA GLN A 186 9.85 9.81 4.96
C GLN A 186 8.63 10.69 4.64
N CYS A 187 7.49 10.09 4.32
CA CYS A 187 6.24 10.78 4.01
C CYS A 187 5.37 11.10 5.25
N THR A 188 5.78 10.68 6.45
CA THR A 188 5.03 10.99 7.68
C THR A 188 5.05 12.49 7.95
N GLY A 189 3.87 13.08 8.18
CA GLY A 189 3.70 14.52 8.40
C GLY A 189 4.17 15.37 7.22
N ARG A 190 5.27 16.10 7.39
CA ARG A 190 5.86 16.99 6.37
C ARG A 190 7.28 16.59 5.98
N GLY A 191 7.64 15.34 6.26
CA GLY A 191 9.00 14.86 6.13
C GLY A 191 9.53 14.32 7.46
N ALA A 192 10.05 13.09 7.44
CA ALA A 192 10.74 12.51 8.58
C ALA A 192 12.01 11.74 8.15
N HIS A 193 12.80 11.33 9.14
CA HIS A 193 14.07 10.66 8.92
C HIS A 193 14.03 9.23 9.48
N VAL A 194 14.47 8.27 8.67
CA VAL A 194 14.69 6.89 9.10
C VAL A 194 15.96 6.83 9.96
N ILE A 195 15.84 6.20 11.13
CA ILE A 195 16.96 6.05 12.08
C ILE A 195 17.46 4.61 12.20
N ALA A 196 16.54 3.64 12.12
CA ALA A 196 16.80 2.23 12.29
C ALA A 196 15.66 1.43 11.63
N GLY A 197 15.96 0.20 11.25
CA GLY A 197 14.98 -0.74 10.72
C GLY A 197 15.11 -2.11 11.39
N THR A 198 14.01 -2.85 11.42
CA THR A 198 13.96 -4.24 11.87
C THR A 198 13.39 -5.10 10.73
N ALA A 199 13.80 -6.36 10.69
CA ALA A 199 13.30 -7.35 9.74
C ALA A 199 12.87 -8.61 10.49
N GLY A 200 11.77 -9.21 10.04
CA GLY A 200 11.24 -10.47 10.57
C GLY A 200 10.90 -11.40 9.44
N TYR A 201 11.23 -12.68 9.60
CA TYR A 201 10.97 -13.73 8.61
C TYR A 201 10.35 -14.93 9.30
N SER A 202 9.32 -15.49 8.68
CA SER A 202 8.70 -16.75 9.07
C SER A 202 8.60 -17.63 7.83
N PHE A 203 9.22 -18.81 7.87
CA PHE A 203 9.27 -19.77 6.76
C PHE A 203 9.06 -21.20 7.28
N GLY A 204 8.79 -22.13 6.37
CA GLY A 204 8.67 -23.56 6.68
C GLY A 204 10.02 -24.20 7.02
N ASN A 205 10.08 -25.54 7.04
CA ASN A 205 11.35 -26.23 7.28
C ASN A 205 12.40 -25.85 6.23
N LEU A 206 13.67 -25.78 6.65
CA LEU A 206 14.81 -25.63 5.76
C LEU A 206 15.39 -27.02 5.46
N PRO A 207 15.03 -27.68 4.34
CA PRO A 207 15.66 -28.94 3.95
C PRO A 207 17.05 -28.65 3.36
N ILE A 208 17.98 -28.20 4.19
CA ILE A 208 19.35 -27.91 3.79
C ILE A 208 20.02 -29.24 3.42
N PRO A 209 20.50 -29.44 2.17
CA PRO A 209 21.16 -30.68 1.78
C PRO A 209 22.42 -30.92 2.63
N GLY A 210 22.50 -32.10 3.23
CA GLY A 210 23.54 -32.58 4.15
C GLY A 210 23.08 -33.85 4.85
#